data_AF-A0A100WP71-F1
#
_entry.id   AF-A0A100WP71-F1
#
_cell.length_a   1.000
_cell.length_b   1.000
_cell.length_c   1.000
_cell.angle_alpha   90.00
_cell.angle_beta   90.00
_cell.angle_gamma   90.00
#
_symmetry.space_group_name_H-M   'P 1'
#
loop_
_entity.id
_entity.type
_entity.pdbx_description
1 polymer ?
#
loop_
_entity_poly.entity_id
_entity_poly.type
_entity_poly.pdbx_seq_one_letter_code
_entity_poly.pdbx_strand_id
1 'polypeptide(L)'
;MRKLISSVGLPALLAAVMVGTPVAHADNVGYLVNVTVRPGYNFANADQALAYGYGVCDKIAAGKSYAQLVGDIKSDFNTSDEFQASYLISQSAQELCPAQIWQLRNSAAGYVGAPG
;
A
#
# COMPACT_ATOMS: atom_id res chain seq x y z
N MET A 1 -60.89 25.48 -3.77
CA MET A 1 -60.84 26.20 -5.06
C MET A 1 -59.48 25.99 -5.70
N ARG A 2 -59.52 25.64 -6.97
CA ARG A 2 -58.42 25.29 -7.87
C ARG A 2 -57.62 26.54 -8.25
N LYS A 3 -56.29 26.52 -8.09
CA LYS A 3 -55.37 27.25 -8.98
C LYS A 3 -54.12 26.40 -9.23
N LEU A 4 -54.16 25.74 -10.38
CA LEU A 4 -52.99 25.27 -11.11
C LEU A 4 -52.12 26.49 -11.43
N ILE A 5 -50.83 26.44 -11.09
CA ILE A 5 -49.84 27.34 -11.69
C ILE A 5 -48.71 26.44 -12.20
N SER A 6 -48.76 26.29 -13.52
CA SER A 6 -47.71 25.70 -14.34
C SER A 6 -46.60 26.73 -14.47
N SER A 7 -45.36 26.35 -14.14
CA SER A 7 -44.18 27.15 -14.47
C SER A 7 -43.05 26.22 -14.92
N VAL A 8 -42.98 26.12 -16.26
CA VAL A 8 -41.80 26.07 -17.12
C VAL A 8 -40.58 25.37 -16.53
N GLY A 9 -40.29 24.19 -17.09
CA GLY A 9 -39.10 23.41 -16.80
C GLY A 9 -37.82 24.16 -17.22
N LEU A 10 -36.90 24.28 -16.27
CA LEU A 10 -35.50 24.48 -16.52
C LEU A 10 -34.90 23.08 -16.75
N PRO A 11 -34.45 22.68 -17.96
CA PRO A 11 -33.66 21.48 -18.08
C PRO A 11 -32.34 21.74 -17.36
N ALA A 12 -32.25 21.29 -16.12
CA ALA A 12 -31.00 21.21 -15.39
C ALA A 12 -30.10 20.23 -16.16
N LEU A 13 -29.17 20.77 -16.95
CA LEU A 13 -28.07 20.01 -17.52
C LEU A 13 -27.18 19.56 -16.35
N LEU A 14 -27.54 18.44 -15.73
CA LEU A 14 -26.63 17.69 -14.87
C LEU A 14 -25.55 17.08 -15.77
N ALA A 15 -24.52 17.87 -16.08
CA ALA A 15 -23.26 17.34 -16.55
C ALA A 15 -22.62 16.57 -15.38
N ALA A 16 -22.87 15.26 -15.32
CA ALA A 16 -22.19 14.38 -14.39
C ALA A 16 -20.70 14.35 -14.78
N VAL A 17 -19.90 15.18 -14.13
CA VAL A 17 -18.43 15.13 -14.25
C VAL A 17 -18.00 13.83 -13.58
N MET A 18 -17.73 12.80 -14.38
CA MET A 18 -17.15 11.56 -13.87
C MET A 18 -15.68 11.82 -13.50
N VAL A 19 -15.46 12.40 -12.32
CA VAL A 19 -14.14 12.42 -11.68
C VAL A 19 -13.83 11.00 -11.23
N GLY A 20 -13.09 10.27 -12.05
CA GLY A 20 -12.53 8.98 -11.65
C GLY A 20 -11.57 9.16 -10.47
N THR A 21 -11.55 8.20 -9.54
CA THR A 21 -10.53 8.19 -8.49
C THR A 21 -9.16 7.92 -9.12
N PRO A 22 -8.10 8.67 -8.77
CA PRO A 22 -6.76 8.39 -9.27
C PRO A 22 -6.36 6.97 -8.86
N VAL A 23 -5.83 6.20 -9.82
CA VAL A 23 -5.26 4.88 -9.57
C VAL A 23 -3.82 5.07 -9.11
N ALA A 24 -3.47 4.50 -7.96
CA ALA A 24 -2.10 4.47 -7.51
C ALA A 24 -1.27 3.50 -8.38
N HIS A 25 -0.08 3.94 -8.77
CA HIS A 25 0.87 3.17 -9.57
C HIS A 25 2.15 2.94 -8.79
N ALA A 26 2.97 1.99 -9.25
CA ALA A 26 4.27 1.72 -8.66
C ALA A 26 5.18 2.96 -8.74
N ASP A 27 5.73 3.38 -7.60
CA ASP A 27 6.71 4.44 -7.43
C ASP A 27 8.03 3.86 -6.88
N ASN A 28 8.94 3.53 -7.79
CA ASN A 28 10.28 3.07 -7.44
C ASN A 28 11.07 4.13 -6.66
N VAL A 29 10.86 5.42 -6.94
CA VAL A 29 11.63 6.50 -6.31
C VAL A 29 11.15 6.68 -4.87
N GLY A 30 9.83 6.75 -4.65
CA GLY A 30 9.22 6.78 -3.32
C GLY A 30 9.69 5.62 -2.44
N TYR A 31 9.65 4.40 -2.98
CA TYR A 31 10.16 3.22 -2.28
C TYR A 31 11.64 3.36 -1.91
N LEU A 32 12.49 3.68 -2.89
CA LEU A 32 13.93 3.80 -2.67
C LEU A 32 14.27 4.87 -1.64
N VAL A 33 13.61 6.02 -1.68
CA VAL A 33 13.78 7.07 -0.66
C VAL A 33 13.45 6.51 0.72
N ASN A 34 12.34 5.81 0.89
CA ASN A 34 11.91 5.32 2.19
C ASN A 34 12.80 4.20 2.76
N VAL A 35 13.39 3.34 1.92
CA VAL A 35 14.15 2.16 2.39
C VAL A 35 15.67 2.33 2.34
N THR A 36 16.21 3.24 1.53
CA THR A 36 17.68 3.42 1.44
C THR A 36 18.20 4.49 2.40
N VAL A 37 17.39 5.48 2.77
CA VAL A 37 17.79 6.51 3.75
C VAL A 37 17.63 6.03 5.20
N ARG A 38 16.80 5.00 5.42
CA ARG A 38 16.59 4.40 6.73
C ARG A 38 17.72 3.42 7.05
N PRO A 39 18.42 3.55 8.19
CA PRO A 39 19.43 2.57 8.58
C PRO A 39 18.80 1.19 8.86
N GLY A 40 19.57 0.12 8.63
CA GLY A 40 19.21 -1.24 9.03
C GLY A 40 19.07 -2.25 7.89
N TYR A 41 18.67 -1.83 6.68
CA TYR A 41 18.52 -2.78 5.56
C TYR A 41 19.83 -3.06 4.81
N ASN A 42 20.75 -2.10 4.77
CA ASN A 42 22.09 -2.27 4.17
C ASN A 42 22.08 -2.86 2.75
N PHE A 43 21.10 -2.47 1.92
CA PHE A 43 21.08 -2.88 0.52
C PHE A 43 22.34 -2.39 -0.20
N ALA A 44 22.95 -3.25 -1.02
CA ALA A 44 24.17 -2.98 -1.77
C ALA A 44 23.98 -1.90 -2.85
N ASN A 45 22.77 -1.81 -3.42
CA ASN A 45 22.39 -0.82 -4.42
C ASN A 45 20.85 -0.73 -4.56
N ALA A 46 20.39 0.22 -5.39
CA ALA A 46 18.97 0.44 -5.65
C ALA A 46 18.27 -0.77 -6.28
N ASP A 47 18.92 -1.48 -7.20
CA ASP A 47 18.33 -2.64 -7.87
C ASP A 47 18.07 -3.78 -6.89
N GLN A 48 18.99 -4.02 -5.95
CA GLN A 48 18.77 -5.01 -4.89
C GLN A 48 17.61 -4.62 -3.97
N ALA A 49 17.52 -3.34 -3.59
CA ALA A 49 16.42 -2.85 -2.76
C ALA A 49 15.06 -3.04 -3.47
N LEU A 50 14.98 -2.68 -4.76
CA LEU A 50 13.79 -2.85 -5.59
C LEU A 50 13.43 -4.34 -5.75
N ALA A 51 14.42 -5.19 -6.05
CA ALA A 51 14.21 -6.63 -6.16
C ALA A 51 13.64 -7.22 -4.86
N TYR A 52 14.16 -6.79 -3.70
CA TYR A 52 13.62 -7.22 -2.41
C TYR A 52 12.16 -6.74 -2.22
N GLY A 53 11.88 -5.47 -2.51
CA GLY A 53 10.54 -4.88 -2.37
C GLY A 53 9.50 -5.54 -3.28
N TYR A 54 9.84 -5.79 -4.55
CA TYR A 54 8.98 -6.57 -5.46
C TYR A 54 8.83 -8.03 -5.00
N GLY A 55 9.86 -8.64 -4.41
CA GLY A 55 9.74 -9.95 -3.78
C GLY A 55 8.76 -9.97 -2.61
N VAL A 56 8.66 -8.88 -1.84
CA VAL A 56 7.61 -8.72 -0.82
C VAL A 56 6.24 -8.62 -1.48
N CYS A 57 6.11 -7.86 -2.57
CA CYS A 57 4.86 -7.77 -3.34
C CYS A 57 4.38 -9.12 -3.87
N ASP A 58 5.28 -9.96 -4.37
CA ASP A 58 4.96 -11.31 -4.83
C ASP A 58 4.45 -12.19 -3.69
N LYS A 59 5.09 -12.11 -2.52
CA LYS A 59 4.63 -12.83 -1.31
C LYS A 59 3.25 -12.36 -0.85
N ILE A 60 2.97 -11.05 -0.91
CA ILE A 60 1.63 -10.51 -0.61
C ILE A 60 0.62 -11.06 -1.60
N ALA A 61 0.90 -10.98 -2.91
CA ALA A 61 0.00 -11.49 -3.96
C ALA A 61 -0.27 -12.99 -3.81
N ALA A 62 0.73 -13.77 -3.38
CA ALA A 62 0.61 -15.19 -3.05
C ALA A 62 -0.20 -15.48 -1.76
N GLY A 63 -0.65 -14.46 -1.03
CA GLY A 63 -1.49 -14.62 0.16
C GLY A 63 -0.71 -14.98 1.43
N LYS A 64 0.60 -14.72 1.47
CA LYS A 64 1.40 -14.91 2.69
C LYS A 64 0.86 -14.01 3.81
N SER A 65 0.75 -14.54 5.03
CA SER A 65 0.19 -13.77 6.15
C SER A 65 1.15 -12.67 6.61
N TYR A 66 0.62 -11.61 7.22
CA TYR A 66 1.42 -10.49 7.72
C TYR A 66 2.51 -10.95 8.70
N ALA A 67 2.17 -11.86 9.62
CA ALA A 67 3.13 -12.42 10.57
C ALA A 67 4.28 -13.16 9.90
N GLN A 68 4.00 -13.90 8.82
CA GLN A 68 5.04 -14.60 8.07
C GLN A 68 5.92 -13.62 7.28
N LEU A 69 5.36 -12.53 6.74
CA LEU A 69 6.13 -11.47 6.09
C LEU A 69 7.08 -10.78 7.08
N VAL A 70 6.60 -10.47 8.28
CA VAL A 70 7.42 -9.90 9.35
C VAL A 70 8.55 -10.87 9.72
N GLY A 71 8.24 -12.15 9.93
CA GLY A 71 9.24 -13.17 10.25
C GLY A 71 10.32 -13.34 9.18
N ASP A 72 9.93 -13.38 7.91
CA ASP A 72 10.87 -13.42 6.78
C ASP A 72 11.84 -12.24 6.84
N ILE A 73 11.32 -11.00 6.97
CA ILE A 73 12.15 -9.79 6.94
C ILE A 73 13.08 -9.75 8.15
N LYS A 74 12.60 -10.10 9.33
CA LYS A 74 13.44 -10.20 10.53
C LYS A 74 14.58 -11.20 10.35
N SER A 75 14.29 -12.35 9.72
CA SER A 75 15.30 -13.35 9.38
C SER A 75 16.30 -12.83 8.34
N ASP A 76 15.81 -12.25 7.24
CA ASP A 76 16.63 -11.79 6.11
C ASP A 76 17.62 -10.69 6.51
N PHE A 77 17.19 -9.76 7.39
CA PHE A 77 18.04 -8.67 7.89
C PHE A 77 18.68 -8.96 9.25
N ASN A 78 18.51 -10.17 9.79
CA ASN A 78 19.02 -10.58 11.10
C ASN A 78 18.72 -9.53 12.19
N THR A 79 17.44 -9.14 12.30
CA THR A 79 16.97 -8.09 13.21
C THR A 79 15.82 -8.57 14.07
N SER A 80 15.76 -8.10 15.32
CA SER A 80 14.59 -8.28 16.19
C SER A 80 13.58 -7.13 16.07
N ASP A 81 13.93 -6.05 15.35
CA ASP A 81 13.13 -4.84 15.23
C ASP A 81 11.86 -5.08 14.39
N GLU A 82 10.74 -5.14 15.09
CA GLU A 82 9.40 -5.30 14.53
C GLU A 82 8.97 -4.12 13.66
N PHE A 83 9.38 -2.91 14.05
CA PHE A 83 9.04 -1.69 13.33
C PHE A 83 9.81 -1.63 12.01
N GLN A 84 11.08 -2.02 12.00
CA GLN A 84 11.87 -2.16 10.77
C GLN A 84 11.15 -3.12 9.81
N ALA A 85 10.77 -4.32 10.26
CA ALA A 85 10.10 -5.27 9.40
C ALA A 85 8.74 -4.76 8.87
N SER A 86 7.88 -4.27 9.77
CA SER A 86 6.55 -3.75 9.42
C SER A 86 6.61 -2.54 8.49
N TYR A 87 7.62 -1.68 8.67
CA TYR A 87 7.83 -0.52 7.81
C TYR A 87 8.18 -0.96 6.40
N LEU A 88 9.14 -1.87 6.22
CA LEU A 88 9.53 -2.37 4.89
C LEU A 88 8.34 -3.00 4.14
N ILE A 89 7.52 -3.79 4.82
CA ILE A 89 6.29 -4.38 4.24
C ILE A 89 5.36 -3.27 3.75
N SER A 90 5.12 -2.28 4.62
CA SER A 90 4.22 -1.16 4.31
C SER A 90 4.74 -0.34 3.13
N GLN A 91 6.04 -0.03 3.08
CA GLN A 91 6.63 0.71 1.96
C GLN A 91 6.57 -0.09 0.66
N SER A 92 6.84 -1.39 0.71
CA SER A 92 6.73 -2.26 -0.48
C SER A 92 5.31 -2.24 -1.05
N ALA A 93 4.30 -2.39 -0.18
CA ALA A 93 2.91 -2.39 -0.63
C ALA A 93 2.40 -1.02 -1.09
N GLN A 94 2.73 0.06 -0.38
CA GLN A 94 2.25 1.38 -0.74
C GLN A 94 2.89 1.91 -2.02
N GLU A 95 4.20 1.70 -2.15
CA GLU A 95 4.97 2.28 -3.23
C GLU A 95 5.06 1.35 -4.44
N LEU A 96 5.27 0.03 -4.29
CA LEU A 96 5.56 -0.86 -5.43
C LEU A 96 4.36 -1.68 -5.91
N CYS A 97 3.44 -2.03 -5.02
CA CYS A 97 2.28 -2.87 -5.34
C CYS A 97 0.97 -2.35 -4.74
N PRO A 98 0.53 -1.14 -5.13
CA PRO A 98 -0.63 -0.49 -4.53
C PRO A 98 -1.94 -1.26 -4.75
N ALA A 99 -2.05 -2.07 -5.81
CA ALA A 99 -3.21 -2.93 -6.05
C ALA A 99 -3.38 -4.02 -4.98
N GLN A 100 -2.31 -4.36 -4.26
CA GLN A 100 -2.27 -5.41 -3.23
C GLN A 100 -2.42 -4.85 -1.80
N ILE A 101 -2.52 -3.53 -1.61
CA ILE A 101 -2.64 -2.90 -0.29
C ILE A 101 -3.81 -3.47 0.51
N TRP A 102 -4.94 -3.72 -0.13
CA TRP A 102 -6.12 -4.24 0.58
C TRP A 102 -5.87 -5.66 1.10
N GLN A 103 -5.24 -6.52 0.30
CA GLN A 103 -4.84 -7.87 0.69
C GLN A 103 -3.87 -7.84 1.86
N LEU A 104 -2.86 -6.95 1.82
CA LEU A 104 -1.93 -6.76 2.93
C LEU A 104 -2.68 -6.34 4.21
N ARG A 105 -3.53 -5.30 4.13
CA ARG A 105 -4.29 -4.79 5.29
C ARG A 105 -5.19 -5.85 5.90
N ASN A 106 -5.85 -6.65 5.07
CA ASN A 106 -6.67 -7.77 5.52
C ASN A 106 -5.82 -8.84 6.23
N SER A 107 -4.63 -9.15 5.70
CA SER A 107 -3.72 -10.12 6.32
C SER A 107 -3.12 -9.65 7.65
N ALA A 108 -3.10 -8.34 7.90
CA ALA A 108 -2.62 -7.71 9.12
C ALA A 108 -3.72 -7.55 10.19
N ALA A 109 -4.98 -7.87 9.88
CA ALA A 109 -6.08 -7.72 10.80
C ALA A 109 -5.86 -8.56 12.07
N GLY A 110 -5.89 -7.92 13.23
CA GLY A 110 -5.64 -8.58 14.52
C GLY A 110 -4.18 -8.95 14.77
N TYR A 111 -3.25 -8.55 13.89
CA TYR A 111 -1.82 -8.72 14.13
C TYR A 111 -1.40 -7.88 15.34
N VAL A 112 -0.79 -8.54 16.32
CA VAL A 112 -0.12 -7.90 17.45
C VAL A 112 1.35 -8.25 17.32
N GLY A 113 2.19 -7.23 17.14
CA GLY A 113 3.62 -7.43 17.00
C GLY A 113 4.22 -8.09 18.24
N ALA A 114 5.29 -8.86 18.05
CA ALA A 114 6.01 -9.44 19.16
C ALA A 114 6.59 -8.31 20.05
N PRO A 115 6.58 -8.45 21.40
CA PRO A 115 7.33 -7.53 22.25
C PRO A 115 8.81 -7.58 21.86
N GLY A 116 9.39 -6.39 21.65
CA GLY A 116 10.78 -6.20 21.20
C GLY A 116 11.81 -6.40 22.29
#